data_AF-A0A957YRG5-F1
#
_entry.id   AF-A0A957YRG5-F1
#
_cell.length_a   1.000
_cell.length_b   1.000
_cell.length_c   1.000
_cell.angle_alpha   90.00
_cell.angle_beta   90.00
_cell.angle_gamma   90.00
#
_symmetry.space_group_name_H-M   'P 1'
#
loop_
_entity.id
_entity.type
_entity.pdbx_description
1 polymer ?
#
loop_
_entity_poly.entity_id
_entity_poly.type
_entity_poly.pdbx_seq_one_letter_code
_entity_poly.pdbx_strand_id
1 'polypeptide(L)' 'MDIDLAPLSDIDRLVHEPARFQVMALLYVVDGADFIFIMQQLGLTWGNLSAHIAKLEEGGYVNVEKGYKG' A
#
# COMPACT_ATOMS: atom_id res chain seq x y z
N MET A 1 25.97 -9.71 21.53
CA MET A 1 24.72 -10.18 20.89
C MET A 1 24.91 -9.98 19.42
N ASP A 2 25.16 -11.04 18.68
CA ASP A 2 25.08 -10.98 17.22
C ASP A 2 23.61 -10.88 16.86
N ILE A 3 23.23 -9.78 16.20
CA ILE A 3 21.88 -9.60 15.69
C ILE A 3 21.82 -10.39 14.39
N ASP A 4 21.05 -11.47 14.39
CA ASP A 4 20.73 -12.19 13.16
C ASP A 4 19.80 -11.34 12.30
N LEU A 5 20.35 -10.79 11.22
CA LEU A 5 19.62 -9.96 10.25
C LEU A 5 19.05 -10.76 9.08
N ALA A 6 19.29 -12.08 9.01
CA ALA A 6 18.75 -12.93 7.96
C ALA A 6 17.21 -12.80 7.77
N PRO A 7 16.39 -12.56 8.82
CA PRO A 7 14.95 -12.34 8.64
C PRO A 7 14.60 -11.06 7.86
N LEU A 8 15.48 -10.06 7.84
CA LEU A 8 15.23 -8.82 7.08
C LEU A 8 15.38 -9.01 5.58
N SER A 9 16.12 -10.04 5.14
CA SER A 9 16.22 -10.41 3.72
C SER A 9 14.94 -11.05 3.17
N ASP A 10 14.05 -11.53 4.02
CA ASP A 10 12.80 -12.23 3.64
C ASP A 10 11.60 -11.30 3.53
N ILE A 11 11.78 -10.00 3.78
CA ILE A 11 10.69 -9.03 3.61
C ILE A 11 10.30 -8.98 2.13
N ASP A 12 9.00 -9.01 1.85
CA ASP A 12 8.48 -8.98 0.50
C ASP A 12 8.93 -7.69 -0.21
N ARG A 13 9.66 -7.87 -1.32
CA ARG A 13 10.14 -6.78 -2.17
C ARG A 13 9.03 -5.88 -2.69
N LEU A 14 7.80 -6.39 -2.76
CA LEU A 14 6.63 -5.59 -3.10
C LEU A 14 6.47 -4.48 -2.06
N VAL A 15 6.50 -4.76 -0.76
CA VAL A 15 6.23 -3.75 0.27
C VAL A 15 7.43 -2.85 0.61
N HIS A 16 8.63 -3.15 0.08
CA HIS A 16 9.83 -2.33 0.30
C HIS A 16 9.77 -0.93 -0.31
N GLU A 17 8.89 -0.72 -1.27
CA GLU A 17 8.75 0.59 -1.91
C GLU A 17 7.99 1.54 -0.98
N PRO A 18 8.51 2.75 -0.70
CA PRO A 18 7.94 3.64 0.30
C PRO A 18 6.46 3.98 0.12
N ALA A 19 6.00 4.24 -1.11
CA ALA A 19 4.60 4.58 -1.34
C ALA A 19 3.66 3.41 -1.04
N ARG A 20 4.05 2.17 -1.38
CA ARG A 20 3.27 0.96 -1.04
C ARG A 20 3.21 0.73 0.46
N PHE A 21 4.33 0.91 1.17
CA PHE A 21 4.33 0.82 2.62
C PHE A 21 3.44 1.89 3.26
N GLN A 22 3.50 3.13 2.79
CA GLN A 22 2.65 4.23 3.28
C GLN A 22 1.15 3.93 3.09
N VAL A 23 0.76 3.40 1.92
CA VAL A 23 -0.63 2.99 1.65
C VAL A 23 -1.08 1.91 2.63
N MET A 24 -0.28 0.86 2.82
CA MET A 24 -0.60 -0.21 3.76
C MET A 24 -0.68 0.29 5.20
N ALA A 25 0.26 1.14 5.63
CA ALA A 25 0.27 1.70 6.97
C ALA A 25 -0.95 2.58 7.25
N LEU A 26 -1.40 3.35 6.26
CA LEU A 26 -2.64 4.14 6.37
C LEU A 26 -3.87 3.22 6.47
N LEU A 27 -3.95 2.20 5.61
CA LEU A 27 -5.07 1.25 5.60
C LEU A 27 -5.09 0.32 6.82
N TYR A 28 -3.97 0.14 7.51
CA TYR A 28 -3.90 -0.69 8.73
C TYR A 28 -4.71 -0.09 9.89
N VAL A 29 -4.92 1.22 9.92
CA VAL A 29 -5.60 1.93 11.02
C VAL A 29 -7.05 2.32 10.71
N VAL A 30 -7.58 1.92 9.55
CA VAL A 30 -8.95 2.19 9.11
C VAL A 30 -9.59 0.94 8.50
N ASP A 31 -10.91 0.82 8.51
CA ASP A 31 -11.60 -0.33 7.88
C ASP A 31 -11.53 -0.31 6.34
N GLY A 32 -11.29 0.87 5.75
CA GLY A 32 -11.19 1.10 4.32
C GLY A 32 -11.15 2.59 4.01
N ALA A 33 -10.78 2.95 2.78
CA ALA A 33 -10.72 4.35 2.37
C ALA A 33 -10.98 4.52 0.87
N ASP A 34 -11.63 5.63 0.50
CA ASP A 34 -11.80 6.03 -0.88
C ASP A 34 -10.46 6.47 -1.50
N PHE A 35 -10.26 6.22 -2.79
CA PHE A 35 -9.02 6.51 -3.50
C PHE A 35 -8.53 7.97 -3.32
N ILE A 36 -9.45 8.93 -3.41
CA ILE A 36 -9.12 10.37 -3.27
C ILE A 36 -8.60 10.68 -1.87
N PHE A 37 -9.16 10.04 -0.84
CA PHE A 37 -8.70 10.23 0.54
C PHE A 37 -7.25 9.78 0.69
N ILE A 38 -6.92 8.57 0.23
CA ILE A 38 -5.55 8.04 0.28
C ILE A 38 -4.59 8.95 -0.48
N MET A 39 -4.98 9.39 -1.68
CA MET A 39 -4.19 10.30 -2.52
C MET A 39 -3.83 11.60 -1.78
N GLN A 40 -4.82 12.20 -1.12
CA GLN A 40 -4.63 13.45 -0.37
C GLN A 40 -3.80 13.25 0.89
N GLN A 41 -4.06 12.18 1.67
CA GLN A 41 -3.33 11.92 2.91
C GLN A 41 -1.84 11.62 2.66
N LEU A 42 -1.52 10.94 1.57
CA LEU A 42 -0.15 10.53 1.26
C LEU A 42 0.57 11.49 0.30
N GLY A 43 -0.11 12.52 -0.21
CA GLY A 43 0.46 13.47 -1.18
C GLY A 43 0.89 12.81 -2.50
N LEU A 44 0.29 11.67 -2.85
CA LEU A 44 0.61 10.94 -4.07
C LEU A 44 -0.18 11.51 -5.25
N THR A 45 0.37 11.39 -6.45
CA THR A 45 -0.40 11.71 -7.66
C THR A 45 -1.34 10.57 -8.02
N TRP A 46 -2.38 10.86 -8.79
CA TRP A 46 -3.37 9.86 -9.21
C TRP A 46 -2.73 8.65 -9.92
N GLY A 47 -1.82 8.90 -10.86
CA GLY A 47 -1.12 7.85 -11.59
C GLY A 47 -0.15 7.04 -10.71
N ASN A 48 0.55 7.72 -9.80
CA ASN A 48 1.43 7.07 -8.83
C ASN A 48 0.61 6.12 -7.93
N LEU A 49 -0.41 6.65 -7.24
CA LEU A 49 -1.25 5.85 -6.35
C LEU A 49 -1.93 4.69 -7.08
N SER A 50 -2.43 4.91 -8.31
CA SER A 50 -3.07 3.85 -9.11
C SER A 50 -2.11 2.69 -9.37
N ALA A 51 -0.86 2.98 -9.75
CA ALA A 51 0.15 1.95 -9.99
C ALA A 51 0.55 1.19 -8.71
N HIS A 52 0.61 1.86 -7.56
CA HIS A 52 0.94 1.20 -6.29
C HIS A 52 -0.23 0.35 -5.78
N ILE A 53 -1.48 0.85 -5.87
CA ILE A 53 -2.68 0.09 -5.49
C ILE A 53 -2.82 -1.17 -6.36
N ALA A 54 -2.65 -1.07 -7.68
CA ALA A 54 -2.73 -2.23 -8.56
C ALA A 54 -1.71 -3.32 -8.18
N LYS A 55 -0.47 -2.94 -7.87
CA LYS A 55 0.56 -3.89 -7.39
C LYS A 55 0.21 -4.49 -6.03
N LEU A 56 -0.28 -3.67 -5.11
CA LEU A 56 -0.70 -4.16 -3.79
C LEU A 56 -1.88 -5.13 -3.91
N GLU A 57 -2.84 -4.86 -4.81
CA GLU A 57 -3.98 -5.72 -5.10
C GLU A 57 -3.51 -7.06 -5.72
N GLU A 58 -2.65 -7.01 -6.74
CA GLU A 58 -2.02 -8.19 -7.35
C GLU A 58 -1.26 -9.04 -6.32
N GLY A 59 -0.59 -8.40 -5.36
CA GLY A 59 0.11 -9.06 -4.26
C GLY A 59 -0.80 -9.53 -3.11
N GLY A 60 -2.11 -9.24 -3.15
CA GLY A 60 -3.06 -9.60 -2.11
C GLY A 60 -2.95 -8.79 -0.82
N TYR A 61 -2.24 -7.66 -0.84
CA TYR A 61 -2.06 -6.78 0.33
C TYR A 61 -3.24 -5.86 0.58
N VAL A 62 -4.00 -5.52 -0.46
CA VAL A 62 -5.21 -4.71 -0.36
C VAL A 62 -6.31 -5.33 -1.21
N ASN A 63 -7.56 -5.11 -0.82
CA ASN A 63 -8.73 -5.41 -1.65
C ASN A 63 -9.24 -4.11 -2.28
N VAL A 64 -9.56 -4.12 -3.58
CA VAL A 64 -10.08 -2.95 -4.28
C VAL A 64 -11.51 -3.21 -4.73
N GLU A 65 -12.45 -2.51 -4.11
CA GLU A 65 -13.85 -2.56 -4.51
C GLU A 65 -14.14 -1.48 -5.56
N LYS A 66 -14.41 -1.90 -6.80
CA LYS A 66 -14.78 -1.00 -7.90
C LYS A 66 -16.27 -0.69 -7.80
N GLY A 67 -16.61 0.41 -7.14
CA GLY A 67 -17.97 0.95 -7.10
C GLY A 67 -18.20 2.03 -8.15
N TYR A 68 -19.36 2.01 -8.82
CA TYR A 68 -19.84 3.14 -9.60
C TYR A 68 -20.64 4.05 -8.65
N LYS A 69 -20.06 5.19 -8.23
CA LYS A 69 -20.85 6.32 -7.74
C LYS A 69 -21.22 7.12 -8.98
N GLY A 70 -22.43 6.88 -9.50
CA GLY A 70 -22.96 7.57 -10.67
C GLY A 70 -23.01 9.07 -10.52
#